data_AF-A0A9D9ZCB4-F1
#
_entry.id   AF-A0A9D9ZCB4-F1
#
_cell.length_a   1.000
_cell.length_b   1.000
_cell.length_c   1.000
_cell.angle_alpha   90.00
_cell.angle_beta   90.00
_cell.angle_gamma   90.00
#
_symmetry.space_group_name_H-M   'P 1'
#
loop_
_entity.id
_entity.type
_entity.pdbx_description
1 polymer ?
#
loop_
_entity_poly.entity_id
_entity_poly.type
_entity_poly.pdbx_seq_one_letter_code
_entity_poly.pdbx_strand_id
1 'polypeptide(L)'
;MNRIITFILLAFGLLFLSCNDDEKFSTSTVDKLAFSGDIISLDTVFSTIPSSTKSFWVYNKNNEGIRCNSVRLESGNQTGFRVNVNGLYLNSTNGYRANDVMLYHGDSLRVFVEMTAPVNGQVAPKIISDNLVFELQSGVEQKLKLQAWSWDATKLSSLHINNDTTIDGGSKPILVFGGITIAKGAVLNIAAGTILYFNSDAGIDVYGRLDIAGSSDKNVVIRGSRLDRMFNYLPYDRMSGQWKGIHFYESSYNNSIKYCDIHSAFNGVVCDSSDVDKIKLNIEESTIHNCQGYGLKSINSNIVALNSQITNTLNNCIYIDGGNALINACTIAQFYPFDSNRGAAFCFLSNHSLKSMSVYNSIITGYADDQLYGFKSEGKDFNYKFSNSIIRTPVVVTSDSAYFKNVIYESTVNTETVGKNHFLKIDADNQHYDFHLSDKSAAIDKADKITAPTLDRNGKNRIGIPDVGAYEY
;
A
#
# COMPACT_ATOMS: atom_id res chain seq x y z
N MET A 1 62.22 53.05 -14.06
CA MET A 1 62.35 51.57 -13.97
C MET A 1 62.19 51.05 -12.54
N ASN A 2 62.86 51.63 -11.53
CA ASN A 2 62.84 51.11 -10.15
C ASN A 2 61.45 51.08 -9.48
N ARG A 3 60.53 52.02 -9.76
CA ARG A 3 59.18 52.03 -9.18
C ARG A 3 58.26 50.92 -9.72
N ILE A 4 58.41 50.56 -11.00
CA ILE A 4 57.64 49.49 -11.65
C ILE A 4 58.11 48.12 -11.15
N ILE A 5 59.42 47.95 -10.99
CA ILE A 5 60.02 46.73 -10.42
C ILE A 5 59.57 46.54 -8.97
N THR A 6 59.47 47.62 -8.18
CA THR A 6 58.98 47.56 -6.80
C THR A 6 57.49 47.18 -6.73
N PHE A 7 56.66 47.70 -7.64
CA PHE A 7 55.24 47.33 -7.73
C PHE A 7 55.03 45.88 -8.18
N ILE A 8 55.85 45.38 -9.11
CA ILE A 8 55.82 43.98 -9.56
C ILE A 8 56.27 43.04 -8.43
N LEU A 9 57.31 43.40 -7.67
CA LEU A 9 57.75 42.61 -6.50
C LEU A 9 56.71 42.60 -5.36
N LEU A 10 56.01 43.71 -5.12
CA LEU A 10 54.93 43.77 -4.13
C LEU A 10 53.70 42.94 -4.58
N ALA A 11 53.34 43.01 -5.87
CA ALA A 11 52.27 42.21 -6.46
C ALA A 11 52.60 40.71 -6.50
N PHE A 12 53.88 40.35 -6.71
CA PHE A 12 54.34 38.96 -6.66
C PHE A 12 54.40 38.42 -5.22
N GLY A 13 54.69 39.28 -4.22
CA GLY A 13 54.61 38.93 -2.80
C GLY A 13 53.18 38.65 -2.31
N LEU A 14 52.17 39.32 -2.89
CA LEU A 14 50.76 39.07 -2.61
C LEU A 14 50.24 37.74 -3.20
N LEU A 15 50.93 37.17 -4.21
CA LEU A 15 50.58 35.86 -4.79
C LEU A 15 51.01 34.67 -3.92
N PHE A 16 51.85 34.89 -2.90
CA PHE A 16 52.23 33.86 -1.91
C PHE A 16 51.40 33.92 -0.63
N LEU A 17 50.42 34.84 -0.52
CA LEU A 17 49.36 34.79 0.48
C LEU A 17 48.22 33.88 -0.01
N SER A 18 48.56 32.68 -0.49
CA SER A 18 47.61 31.58 -0.40
C SER A 18 47.52 31.26 1.08
N CYS A 19 46.41 31.60 1.74
CA CYS A 19 46.09 31.06 3.06
C CYS A 19 46.04 29.54 2.92
N ASN A 20 47.18 28.90 3.20
CA ASN A 20 47.19 27.50 3.53
C ASN A 20 46.68 27.45 4.97
N ASP A 21 45.36 27.49 5.13
CA ASP A 21 44.75 27.03 6.37
C ASP A 21 45.07 25.54 6.41
N ASP A 22 46.21 25.19 7.00
CA ASP A 22 46.48 23.83 7.46
C ASP A 22 45.39 23.55 8.50
N GLU A 23 44.28 22.99 8.00
CA GLU A 23 43.08 22.85 8.78
C GLU A 23 43.37 21.94 9.98
N LYS A 24 43.21 22.50 11.17
CA LYS A 24 43.53 21.82 12.42
C LYS A 24 42.42 20.85 12.77
N PHE A 25 42.83 19.66 13.21
CA PHE A 25 41.92 18.67 13.76
C PHE A 25 41.95 18.72 15.28
N SER A 26 40.79 18.90 15.90
CA SER A 26 40.67 19.00 17.35
C SER A 26 41.06 17.71 18.04
N THR A 27 41.78 17.86 19.14
CA THR A 27 42.08 16.80 20.11
C THR A 27 41.34 17.02 21.43
N SER A 28 40.47 18.03 21.49
CA SER A 28 39.67 18.34 22.68
C SER A 28 38.54 17.34 22.86
N THR A 29 38.28 16.94 24.10
CA THR A 29 37.18 16.03 24.44
C THR A 29 35.80 16.72 24.45
N VAL A 30 35.77 18.05 24.35
CA VAL A 30 34.53 18.83 24.27
C VAL A 30 33.97 18.91 22.85
N ASP A 31 34.84 18.83 21.85
CA ASP A 31 34.45 18.89 20.44
C ASP A 31 33.93 17.53 20.00
N LYS A 32 32.67 17.52 19.57
CA LYS A 32 31.92 16.30 19.25
C LYS A 32 31.19 16.46 17.93
N LEU A 33 30.91 15.34 17.29
CA LEU A 33 30.02 15.27 16.14
C LEU A 33 28.57 15.45 16.58
N ALA A 34 27.78 16.08 15.71
CA ALA A 34 26.33 16.14 15.86
C ALA A 34 25.67 15.24 14.81
N PHE A 35 24.66 14.45 15.22
CA PHE A 35 23.93 13.55 14.34
C PHE A 35 22.58 14.15 13.96
N SER A 36 22.07 13.86 12.76
CA SER A 36 20.72 14.29 12.35
C SER A 36 19.58 13.51 13.05
N GLY A 37 19.90 12.58 13.96
CA GLY A 37 18.95 11.85 14.78
C GLY A 37 19.68 11.00 15.83
N ASP A 38 18.97 10.67 16.92
CA ASP A 38 19.54 9.91 18.04
C ASP A 38 19.47 8.39 17.84
N ILE A 39 18.53 7.93 17.02
CA ILE A 39 18.31 6.52 16.68
C ILE A 39 17.97 6.44 15.20
N ILE A 40 18.66 5.55 14.49
CA ILE A 40 18.35 5.22 13.10
C ILE A 40 17.52 3.94 13.09
N SER A 41 16.19 4.10 12.97
CA SER A 41 15.26 2.97 12.88
C SER A 41 14.98 2.60 11.42
N LEU A 42 15.38 1.40 11.03
CA LEU A 42 14.80 0.68 9.90
C LEU A 42 13.47 0.10 10.40
N ASP A 43 12.43 0.09 9.55
CA ASP A 43 11.09 -0.36 9.95
C ASP A 43 11.07 -1.88 10.25
N THR A 44 9.89 -2.49 10.34
CA THR A 44 9.80 -3.95 10.42
C THR A 44 10.29 -4.60 9.12
N VAL A 45 11.21 -5.54 9.24
CA VAL A 45 11.81 -6.29 8.13
C VAL A 45 11.56 -7.78 8.32
N PHE A 46 11.23 -8.46 7.22
CA PHE A 46 11.18 -9.91 7.25
C PHE A 46 12.59 -10.49 7.36
N SER A 47 12.79 -11.50 8.20
CA SER A 47 14.07 -12.20 8.32
C SER A 47 14.54 -12.67 6.95
N THR A 48 15.85 -12.59 6.68
CA THR A 48 16.52 -12.92 5.40
C THR A 48 16.18 -12.02 4.22
N ILE A 49 15.31 -11.02 4.40
CA ILE A 49 14.97 -10.04 3.37
C ILE A 49 15.71 -8.73 3.62
N PRO A 50 16.41 -8.17 2.63
CA PRO A 50 17.05 -6.86 2.76
C PRO A 50 16.02 -5.77 3.04
N SER A 51 16.36 -4.85 3.94
CA SER A 51 15.60 -3.64 4.20
C SER A 51 15.76 -2.62 3.07
N SER A 52 14.91 -1.59 3.05
CA SER A 52 15.26 -0.34 2.38
C SER A 52 16.47 0.32 3.05
N THR A 53 17.23 1.08 2.29
CA THR A 53 18.36 1.85 2.80
C THR A 53 17.85 3.15 3.43
N LYS A 54 18.26 3.45 4.66
CA LYS A 54 18.13 4.78 5.26
C LYS A 54 19.45 5.54 5.22
N SER A 55 19.35 6.86 5.20
CA SER A 55 20.53 7.71 5.32
C SER A 55 20.32 8.78 6.38
N PHE A 56 21.40 9.20 7.00
CA PHE A 56 21.42 10.30 7.96
C PHE A 56 22.71 11.11 7.79
N TRP A 57 22.73 12.30 8.39
CA TRP A 57 23.87 13.21 8.31
C TRP A 57 24.63 13.23 9.64
N VAL A 58 25.95 13.35 9.52
CA VAL A 58 26.87 13.60 10.62
C VAL A 58 27.52 14.95 10.35
N TYR A 59 27.44 15.85 11.31
CA TYR A 59 27.90 17.24 11.19
C TYR A 59 29.07 17.51 12.11
N ASN A 60 30.04 18.24 11.61
CA ASN A 60 31.01 18.94 12.45
C ASN A 60 30.57 20.39 12.65
N LYS A 61 30.04 20.72 13.82
CA LYS A 61 29.60 22.09 14.18
C LYS A 61 30.64 22.86 15.00
N ASN A 62 31.82 22.27 15.23
CA ASN A 62 32.90 22.86 16.01
C ASN A 62 33.75 23.73 15.10
N ASN A 63 34.60 24.60 15.66
CA ASN A 63 35.43 25.55 14.89
C ASN A 63 36.68 24.92 14.24
N GLU A 64 37.04 23.70 14.66
CA GLU A 64 38.14 22.92 14.10
C GLU A 64 37.59 21.65 13.43
N GLY A 65 38.38 21.04 12.54
CA GLY A 65 38.07 19.74 11.95
C GLY A 65 37.97 18.65 13.02
N ILE A 66 37.15 17.63 12.78
CA ILE A 66 37.12 16.41 13.59
C ILE A 66 37.61 15.24 12.75
N ARG A 67 38.62 14.53 13.26
CA ARG A 67 39.06 13.24 12.72
C ARG A 67 38.50 12.12 13.59
N CYS A 68 37.86 11.16 12.95
CA CYS A 68 37.53 9.88 13.58
C CYS A 68 38.69 8.91 13.31
N ASN A 69 39.34 8.43 14.35
CA ASN A 69 40.29 7.33 14.26
C ASN A 69 39.60 6.11 13.65
N SER A 70 38.36 5.84 14.09
CA SER A 70 37.53 4.79 13.50
C SER A 70 36.04 5.15 13.53
N VAL A 71 35.32 4.74 12.48
CA VAL A 71 33.86 4.64 12.45
C VAL A 71 33.51 3.18 12.18
N ARG A 72 32.88 2.50 13.14
CA ARG A 72 32.74 1.03 13.13
C ARG A 72 31.38 0.56 13.61
N LEU A 73 30.94 -0.59 13.12
CA LEU A 73 29.84 -1.32 13.76
C LEU A 73 30.34 -2.00 15.03
N GLU A 74 29.64 -1.81 16.14
CA GLU A 74 30.03 -2.36 17.45
C GLU A 74 30.03 -3.89 17.44
N SER A 75 29.00 -4.50 16.82
CA SER A 75 28.87 -5.96 16.70
C SER A 75 29.38 -6.50 15.36
N GLY A 76 30.11 -5.70 14.57
CA GLY A 76 30.44 -6.04 13.19
C GLY A 76 29.16 -6.32 12.38
N ASN A 77 29.07 -7.48 11.72
CA ASN A 77 27.87 -7.90 10.96
C ASN A 77 27.04 -8.98 11.68
N GLN A 78 27.21 -9.18 12.99
CA GLN A 78 26.47 -10.22 13.73
C GLN A 78 24.97 -9.92 13.84
N THR A 79 24.59 -8.65 13.72
CA THR A 79 23.21 -8.13 13.82
C THR A 79 22.55 -7.95 12.46
N GLY A 80 23.30 -8.16 11.36
CA GLY A 80 22.83 -8.01 9.98
C GLY A 80 22.82 -6.57 9.45
N PHE A 81 23.26 -5.57 10.24
CA PHE A 81 23.40 -4.19 9.78
C PHE A 81 24.59 -4.05 8.82
N ARG A 82 24.38 -3.25 7.78
CA ARG A 82 25.34 -2.95 6.73
C ARG A 82 25.37 -1.44 6.54
N VAL A 83 26.58 -0.87 6.67
CA VAL A 83 26.75 0.59 6.74
C VAL A 83 27.78 1.05 5.71
N ASN A 84 27.47 2.16 5.05
CA ASN A 84 28.40 2.90 4.22
C ASN A 84 28.61 4.30 4.82
N VAL A 85 29.86 4.66 5.10
CA VAL A 85 30.27 5.94 5.68
C VAL A 85 31.02 6.72 4.61
N ASN A 86 30.40 7.77 4.06
CA ASN A 86 31.02 8.65 3.06
C ASN A 86 31.66 7.91 1.87
N GLY A 87 30.96 6.90 1.32
CA GLY A 87 31.44 6.06 0.22
C GLY A 87 32.19 4.80 0.66
N LEU A 88 32.67 4.73 1.90
CA LEU A 88 33.38 3.56 2.43
C LEU A 88 32.41 2.57 3.08
N TYR A 89 32.30 1.38 2.48
CA TYR A 89 31.44 0.32 3.01
C TYR A 89 32.13 -0.48 4.12
N LEU A 90 31.44 -0.68 5.24
CA LEU A 90 31.95 -1.45 6.39
C LEU A 90 31.74 -2.95 6.13
N ASN A 91 32.82 -3.70 5.84
CA ASN A 91 32.75 -5.12 5.49
C ASN A 91 33.89 -5.93 6.14
N SER A 92 33.92 -7.23 5.85
CA SER A 92 34.95 -8.14 6.39
C SER A 92 36.38 -7.75 6.01
N THR A 93 36.61 -7.13 4.84
CA THR A 93 37.95 -6.76 4.36
C THR A 93 38.56 -5.63 5.18
N ASN A 94 37.73 -4.73 5.73
CA ASN A 94 38.19 -3.65 6.61
C ASN A 94 37.85 -3.88 8.09
N GLY A 95 37.33 -5.06 8.47
CA GLY A 95 36.94 -5.35 9.85
C GLY A 95 35.73 -4.56 10.33
N TYR A 96 34.79 -4.25 9.41
CA TYR A 96 33.57 -3.49 9.63
C TYR A 96 33.82 -2.08 10.19
N ARG A 97 34.88 -1.42 9.70
CA ARG A 97 35.28 -0.07 10.10
C ARG A 97 35.84 0.74 8.93
N ALA A 98 35.64 2.06 9.01
CA ALA A 98 36.35 3.06 8.22
C ALA A 98 37.33 3.77 9.16
N ASN A 99 38.59 3.88 8.77
CA ASN A 99 39.62 4.56 9.55
C ASN A 99 39.86 5.97 8.98
N ASP A 100 40.40 6.86 9.80
CA ASP A 100 40.83 8.21 9.40
C ASP A 100 39.74 9.02 8.67
N VAL A 101 38.49 8.92 9.15
CA VAL A 101 37.36 9.66 8.58
C VAL A 101 37.45 11.11 9.05
N MET A 102 37.78 12.02 8.14
CA MET A 102 37.96 13.45 8.42
C MET A 102 36.71 14.24 8.05
N LEU A 103 36.22 15.08 8.95
CA LEU A 103 35.17 16.06 8.72
C LEU A 103 35.72 17.44 9.05
N TYR A 104 35.84 18.29 8.03
CA TYR A 104 36.33 19.66 8.17
C TYR A 104 35.35 20.55 8.95
N HIS A 105 35.80 21.74 9.37
CA HIS A 105 34.98 22.71 10.08
C HIS A 105 33.73 23.06 9.25
N GLY A 106 32.56 22.97 9.88
CA GLY A 106 31.29 23.27 9.23
C GLY A 106 30.83 22.24 8.19
N ASP A 107 31.62 21.20 7.94
CA ASP A 107 31.31 20.18 6.95
C ASP A 107 30.42 19.07 7.54
N SER A 108 29.89 18.24 6.65
CA SER A 108 29.05 17.11 6.99
C SER A 108 29.31 15.92 6.08
N LEU A 109 29.14 14.72 6.61
CA LEU A 109 29.13 13.51 5.81
C LEU A 109 27.77 12.81 5.89
N ARG A 110 27.50 12.01 4.85
CA ARG A 110 26.30 11.19 4.77
C ARG A 110 26.65 9.73 5.05
N VAL A 111 25.84 9.10 5.88
CA VAL A 111 25.94 7.67 6.21
C VAL A 111 24.69 6.97 5.68
N PHE A 112 24.88 5.80 5.07
CA PHE A 112 23.80 4.92 4.63
C PHE A 112 23.79 3.66 5.47
N VAL A 113 22.60 3.22 5.85
CA VAL A 113 22.36 2.03 6.67
C VAL A 113 21.27 1.20 6.03
N GLU A 114 21.55 -0.07 5.84
CA GLU A 114 20.57 -1.10 5.48
C GLU A 114 20.79 -2.32 6.38
N MET A 115 19.88 -3.29 6.34
CA MET A 115 20.09 -4.54 7.04
C MET A 115 19.50 -5.73 6.30
N THR A 116 19.98 -6.92 6.64
CA THR A 116 19.30 -8.18 6.36
C THR A 116 19.24 -8.94 7.67
N ALA A 117 18.08 -8.94 8.32
CA ALA A 117 17.94 -9.53 9.65
C ALA A 117 18.13 -11.07 9.61
N PRO A 118 18.89 -11.67 10.53
CA PRO A 118 18.94 -13.12 10.66
C PRO A 118 17.60 -13.67 11.14
N VAL A 119 17.36 -14.97 10.90
CA VAL A 119 16.21 -15.68 11.47
C VAL A 119 16.35 -15.70 12.99
N ASN A 120 15.27 -15.37 13.70
CA ASN A 120 15.30 -15.21 15.16
C ASN A 120 14.43 -16.24 15.92
N GLY A 121 13.66 -17.05 15.20
CA GLY A 121 12.82 -18.13 15.73
C GLY A 121 11.53 -17.67 16.42
N GLN A 122 11.28 -16.35 16.51
CA GLN A 122 10.10 -15.81 17.18
C GLN A 122 8.89 -15.78 16.26
N VAL A 123 7.72 -15.87 16.89
CA VAL A 123 6.41 -15.73 16.23
C VAL A 123 6.08 -14.26 16.00
N ALA A 124 6.28 -13.44 17.04
CA ALA A 124 6.09 -12.00 16.99
C ALA A 124 7.37 -11.29 16.54
N PRO A 125 7.27 -10.07 15.97
CA PRO A 125 8.42 -9.24 15.65
C PRO A 125 9.33 -9.02 16.88
N LYS A 126 10.66 -9.07 16.67
CA LYS A 126 11.68 -8.86 17.71
C LYS A 126 12.60 -7.70 17.32
N ILE A 127 12.90 -6.83 18.27
CA ILE A 127 13.89 -5.75 18.06
C ILE A 127 15.30 -6.35 17.91
N ILE A 128 16.00 -5.92 16.87
CA ILE A 128 17.45 -6.10 16.67
C ILE A 128 18.09 -4.72 16.67
N SER A 129 19.21 -4.57 17.36
CA SER A 129 19.94 -3.31 17.45
C SER A 129 21.45 -3.50 17.41
N ASP A 130 22.15 -2.48 16.95
CA ASP A 130 23.60 -2.35 17.00
C ASP A 130 23.98 -0.88 17.22
N ASN A 131 25.24 -0.59 17.48
CA ASN A 131 25.75 0.78 17.56
C ASN A 131 26.74 1.05 16.43
N LEU A 132 26.58 2.18 15.76
CA LEU A 132 27.64 2.78 14.96
C LEU A 132 28.50 3.65 15.88
N VAL A 133 29.74 3.25 16.11
CA VAL A 133 30.66 3.89 17.04
C VAL A 133 31.63 4.79 16.27
N PHE A 134 31.67 6.06 16.64
CA PHE A 134 32.62 7.06 16.16
C PHE A 134 33.66 7.30 17.24
N GLU A 135 34.87 6.82 17.02
CA GLU A 135 36.02 7.03 17.90
C GLU A 135 36.80 8.25 17.39
N LEU A 136 36.71 9.37 18.11
CA LEU A 136 37.37 10.62 17.73
C LEU A 136 38.86 10.58 18.05
N GLN A 137 39.65 11.41 17.37
CA GLN A 137 41.08 11.57 17.66
C GLN A 137 41.36 12.03 19.10
N SER A 138 40.40 12.71 19.75
CA SER A 138 40.44 13.08 21.16
C SER A 138 40.28 11.90 22.13
N GLY A 139 39.96 10.69 21.64
CA GLY A 139 39.66 9.49 22.43
C GLY A 139 38.21 9.38 22.88
N VAL A 140 37.36 10.37 22.56
CA VAL A 140 35.91 10.31 22.83
C VAL A 140 35.25 9.31 21.88
N GLU A 141 34.49 8.35 22.42
CA GLU A 141 33.58 7.52 21.64
C GLU A 141 32.15 8.10 21.66
N GLN A 142 31.56 8.28 20.48
CA GLN A 142 30.14 8.57 20.32
C GLN A 142 29.44 7.37 19.69
N LYS A 143 28.32 6.95 20.28
CA LYS A 143 27.52 5.83 19.77
C LYS A 143 26.21 6.34 19.21
N LEU A 144 25.93 5.95 17.97
CA LEU A 144 24.63 6.15 17.34
C LEU A 144 23.92 4.80 17.23
N LYS A 145 22.72 4.72 17.83
CA LYS A 145 21.97 3.46 17.87
C LYS A 145 21.32 3.19 16.51
N LEU A 146 21.53 2.00 15.99
CA LEU A 146 20.82 1.41 14.86
C LEU A 146 19.80 0.40 15.40
N GLN A 147 18.58 0.41 14.87
CA GLN A 147 17.58 -0.58 15.28
C GLN A 147 16.60 -0.92 14.17
N ALA A 148 16.00 -2.10 14.28
CA ALA A 148 14.87 -2.53 13.46
C ALA A 148 14.05 -3.61 14.15
N TRP A 149 12.84 -3.85 13.67
CA TRP A 149 12.06 -5.03 14.06
C TRP A 149 12.29 -6.13 13.03
N SER A 150 12.65 -7.33 13.49
CA SER A 150 12.81 -8.53 12.66
C SER A 150 11.63 -9.47 12.88
N TRP A 151 10.98 -9.86 11.79
CA TRP A 151 9.85 -10.78 11.82
C TRP A 151 10.12 -12.00 10.95
N ASP A 152 10.09 -13.19 11.53
CA ASP A 152 10.24 -14.43 10.78
C ASP A 152 8.98 -14.70 9.95
N ALA A 153 9.14 -14.98 8.65
CA ALA A 153 8.06 -15.29 7.73
C ALA A 153 8.26 -16.63 7.02
N THR A 154 7.15 -17.30 6.69
CA THR A 154 7.16 -18.45 5.80
C THR A 154 7.29 -17.96 4.36
N LYS A 155 8.44 -18.22 3.73
CA LYS A 155 8.71 -17.77 2.36
C LYS A 155 8.20 -18.78 1.33
N LEU A 156 7.37 -18.32 0.40
CA LEU A 156 6.92 -19.05 -0.78
C LEU A 156 7.60 -18.48 -2.01
N SER A 157 8.53 -19.22 -2.62
CA SER A 157 9.24 -18.79 -3.83
C SER A 157 8.27 -18.66 -5.01
N SER A 158 7.65 -19.77 -5.44
CA SER A 158 6.50 -19.81 -6.33
C SER A 158 5.69 -21.03 -5.92
N LEU A 159 4.37 -20.90 -5.82
CA LEU A 159 3.50 -21.98 -5.37
C LEU A 159 2.55 -22.41 -6.48
N HIS A 160 2.67 -23.65 -6.93
CA HIS A 160 1.76 -24.25 -7.91
C HIS A 160 0.83 -25.24 -7.22
N ILE A 161 -0.46 -24.91 -7.18
CA ILE A 161 -1.52 -25.74 -6.59
C ILE A 161 -2.05 -26.68 -7.67
N ASN A 162 -1.57 -27.92 -7.68
CA ASN A 162 -1.98 -28.96 -8.64
C ASN A 162 -3.06 -29.91 -8.08
N ASN A 163 -3.25 -29.89 -6.76
CA ASN A 163 -4.28 -30.64 -6.04
C ASN A 163 -4.86 -29.72 -4.96
N ASP A 164 -6.04 -30.06 -4.46
CA ASP A 164 -6.71 -29.29 -3.41
C ASP A 164 -5.77 -29.05 -2.23
N THR A 165 -5.60 -27.78 -1.87
CA THR A 165 -4.64 -27.33 -0.88
C THR A 165 -5.28 -26.29 0.03
N THR A 166 -4.89 -26.30 1.30
CA THR A 166 -5.27 -25.26 2.26
C THR A 166 -4.03 -24.53 2.72
N ILE A 167 -4.08 -23.20 2.69
CA ILE A 167 -3.15 -22.34 3.40
C ILE A 167 -3.86 -21.86 4.67
N ASP A 168 -3.33 -22.28 5.81
CA ASP A 168 -3.59 -21.63 7.07
C ASP A 168 -2.40 -20.72 7.42
N GLY A 169 -2.67 -19.50 7.89
CA GLY A 169 -1.64 -18.53 8.25
C GLY A 169 -0.78 -18.94 9.45
N GLY A 170 -1.02 -20.12 10.06
CA GLY A 170 -0.32 -20.62 11.22
C GLY A 170 -0.06 -19.52 12.28
N SER A 171 1.16 -19.50 12.80
CA SER A 171 1.63 -18.43 13.69
C SER A 171 2.48 -17.37 12.99
N LYS A 172 2.89 -17.57 11.74
CA LYS A 172 3.87 -16.71 11.04
C LYS A 172 3.28 -16.13 9.76
N PRO A 173 3.59 -14.87 9.42
CA PRO A 173 3.18 -14.28 8.15
C PRO A 173 3.74 -15.09 6.98
N ILE A 174 3.01 -15.12 5.87
CA ILE A 174 3.41 -15.82 4.64
C ILE A 174 3.85 -14.78 3.62
N LEU A 175 5.06 -14.93 3.10
CA LEU A 175 5.67 -14.02 2.13
C LEU A 175 5.82 -14.71 0.76
N VAL A 176 5.04 -14.27 -0.21
CA VAL A 176 4.96 -14.80 -1.57
C VAL A 176 5.87 -13.99 -2.50
N PHE A 177 6.93 -14.61 -3.01
CA PHE A 177 7.94 -13.96 -3.85
C PHE A 177 7.59 -13.96 -5.35
N GLY A 178 7.13 -15.09 -5.86
CA GLY A 178 6.98 -15.38 -7.29
C GLY A 178 5.58 -15.88 -7.66
N GLY A 179 4.60 -15.58 -6.81
CA GLY A 179 3.17 -15.81 -7.07
C GLY A 179 2.64 -17.17 -6.64
N ILE A 180 1.31 -17.29 -6.76
CA ILE A 180 0.55 -18.52 -6.57
C ILE A 180 -0.20 -18.80 -7.87
N THR A 181 -0.09 -20.01 -8.40
CA THR A 181 -0.87 -20.45 -9.56
C THR A 181 -1.74 -21.63 -9.13
N ILE A 182 -3.06 -21.50 -9.32
CA ILE A 182 -4.02 -22.57 -9.05
C ILE A 182 -4.37 -23.25 -10.36
N ALA A 183 -3.91 -24.48 -10.54
CA ALA A 183 -4.12 -25.24 -11.76
C ALA A 183 -5.61 -25.57 -11.95
N LYS A 184 -6.00 -25.76 -13.21
CA LYS A 184 -7.36 -26.19 -13.56
C LYS A 184 -7.71 -27.50 -12.83
N GLY A 185 -8.85 -27.52 -12.16
CA GLY A 185 -9.34 -28.68 -11.40
C GLY A 185 -8.83 -28.76 -9.96
N ALA A 186 -7.90 -27.90 -9.54
CA ALA A 186 -7.48 -27.79 -8.15
C ALA A 186 -8.19 -26.65 -7.42
N VAL A 187 -8.34 -26.80 -6.10
CA VAL A 187 -8.89 -25.79 -5.20
C VAL A 187 -7.79 -25.27 -4.26
N LEU A 188 -7.68 -23.95 -4.12
CA LEU A 188 -6.94 -23.34 -3.01
C LEU A 188 -7.92 -22.77 -1.99
N ASN A 189 -7.85 -23.26 -0.76
CA ASN A 189 -8.55 -22.70 0.39
C ASN A 189 -7.59 -21.81 1.19
N ILE A 190 -7.98 -20.58 1.51
CA ILE A 190 -7.26 -19.69 2.42
C ILE A 190 -8.09 -19.51 3.68
N ALA A 191 -7.57 -19.98 4.81
CA ALA A 191 -8.30 -20.00 6.08
C ALA A 191 -8.37 -18.61 6.74
N ALA A 192 -9.41 -18.38 7.56
CA ALA A 192 -9.61 -17.16 8.33
C ALA A 192 -8.38 -16.70 9.12
N GLY A 193 -8.14 -15.39 9.16
CA GLY A 193 -7.02 -14.78 9.87
C GLY A 193 -5.66 -14.91 9.18
N THR A 194 -5.61 -15.52 7.99
CA THR A 194 -4.36 -15.63 7.22
C THR A 194 -3.96 -14.27 6.65
N ILE A 195 -2.66 -13.93 6.77
CA ILE A 195 -2.08 -12.74 6.16
C ILE A 195 -1.04 -13.16 5.13
N LEU A 196 -1.25 -12.77 3.87
CA LEU A 196 -0.35 -13.00 2.75
C LEU A 196 0.29 -11.69 2.29
N TYR A 197 1.62 -11.68 2.26
CA TYR A 197 2.44 -10.57 1.77
C TYR A 197 3.03 -10.92 0.41
N PHE A 198 2.75 -10.12 -0.62
CA PHE A 198 3.21 -10.35 -1.98
C PHE A 198 4.31 -9.37 -2.37
N ASN A 199 5.36 -9.86 -3.03
CA ASN A 199 6.31 -8.98 -3.72
C ASN A 199 5.68 -8.36 -4.98
N SER A 200 6.34 -7.31 -5.50
CA SER A 200 5.87 -6.49 -6.63
C SER A 200 5.42 -7.30 -7.85
N ASP A 201 6.16 -8.35 -8.19
CA ASP A 201 5.89 -9.15 -9.39
C ASP A 201 5.03 -10.39 -9.14
N ALA A 202 4.58 -10.59 -7.90
CA ALA A 202 3.78 -11.72 -7.49
C ALA A 202 2.27 -11.39 -7.52
N GLY A 203 1.47 -12.39 -7.85
CA GLY A 203 0.00 -12.34 -7.84
C GLY A 203 -0.58 -13.73 -7.62
N ILE A 204 -1.90 -13.83 -7.72
CA ILE A 204 -2.61 -15.11 -7.68
C ILE A 204 -3.28 -15.34 -9.04
N ASP A 205 -2.80 -16.35 -9.77
CA ASP A 205 -3.32 -16.76 -11.07
C ASP A 205 -4.24 -17.98 -10.88
N VAL A 206 -5.54 -17.81 -11.16
CA VAL A 206 -6.56 -18.82 -10.87
C VAL A 206 -7.11 -19.43 -12.15
N TYR A 207 -6.68 -20.66 -12.45
CA TYR A 207 -7.28 -21.50 -13.50
C TYR A 207 -8.26 -22.52 -12.92
N GLY A 208 -8.04 -22.94 -11.67
CA GLY A 208 -8.92 -23.79 -10.86
C GLY A 208 -9.92 -22.96 -10.06
N ARG A 209 -9.99 -23.20 -8.75
CA ARG A 209 -10.88 -22.48 -7.83
C ARG A 209 -10.11 -21.89 -6.65
N LEU A 210 -10.45 -20.66 -6.28
CA LEU A 210 -9.97 -20.00 -5.06
C LEU A 210 -11.15 -19.81 -4.10
N ASP A 211 -10.97 -20.26 -2.87
CA ASP A 211 -11.90 -20.08 -1.75
C ASP A 211 -11.17 -19.36 -0.60
N ILE A 212 -11.51 -18.10 -0.37
CA ILE A 212 -11.02 -17.32 0.78
C ILE A 212 -12.13 -17.31 1.84
N ALA A 213 -11.86 -17.97 2.97
CA ALA A 213 -12.84 -18.24 4.01
C ALA A 213 -12.53 -17.45 5.29
N GLY A 214 -12.52 -16.11 5.19
CA GLY A 214 -12.43 -15.24 6.36
C GLY A 214 -13.70 -15.25 7.23
N SER A 215 -13.61 -14.61 8.38
CA SER A 215 -14.75 -14.28 9.24
C SER A 215 -14.71 -12.82 9.69
N SER A 216 -15.81 -12.30 10.24
CA SER A 216 -15.89 -10.92 10.73
C SER A 216 -14.83 -10.59 11.79
N ASP A 217 -14.48 -11.56 12.64
CA ASP A 217 -13.44 -11.44 13.67
C ASP A 217 -12.02 -11.76 13.16
N LYS A 218 -11.90 -12.51 12.06
CA LYS A 218 -10.62 -12.97 11.49
C LYS A 218 -10.64 -12.86 9.98
N ASN A 219 -10.53 -11.62 9.51
CA ASN A 219 -10.43 -11.36 8.07
C ASN A 219 -9.14 -11.99 7.53
N VAL A 220 -9.19 -12.43 6.28
CA VAL A 220 -7.97 -12.72 5.51
C VAL A 220 -7.43 -11.39 4.98
N VAL A 221 -6.11 -11.19 5.01
CA VAL A 221 -5.48 -9.98 4.49
C VAL A 221 -4.48 -10.34 3.39
N ILE A 222 -4.62 -9.71 2.22
CA ILE A 222 -3.77 -9.93 1.05
C ILE A 222 -3.23 -8.57 0.58
N ARG A 223 -1.92 -8.39 0.69
CA ARG A 223 -1.28 -7.08 0.51
C ARG A 223 0.15 -7.17 -0.01
N GLY A 224 0.73 -6.02 -0.35
CA GLY A 224 2.16 -5.89 -0.67
C GLY A 224 3.07 -6.17 0.53
N SER A 225 4.28 -6.67 0.25
CA SER A 225 5.28 -7.09 1.25
C SER A 225 6.08 -5.96 1.89
N ARG A 226 5.98 -4.74 1.38
CA ARG A 226 6.64 -3.55 1.94
C ARG A 226 5.93 -3.13 3.24
N LEU A 227 6.64 -3.24 4.35
CA LEU A 227 6.17 -2.82 5.69
C LEU A 227 6.70 -1.44 6.10
N ASP A 228 7.68 -0.91 5.37
CA ASP A 228 8.27 0.38 5.62
C ASP A 228 7.41 1.53 5.06
N ARG A 229 7.98 2.74 5.05
CA ARG A 229 7.27 3.95 4.69
C ARG A 229 7.88 4.61 3.46
N MET A 230 7.02 5.08 2.56
CA MET A 230 7.44 5.89 1.42
C MET A 230 7.83 7.30 1.88
N PHE A 231 7.06 7.86 2.82
CA PHE A 231 7.34 9.11 3.50
C PHE A 231 7.11 8.97 5.00
N ASN A 232 7.61 9.91 5.80
CA ASN A 232 7.41 9.88 7.26
C ASN A 232 5.93 9.80 7.67
N TYR A 233 5.00 10.33 6.87
CA TYR A 233 3.55 10.28 7.13
C TYR A 233 2.82 9.14 6.39
N LEU A 234 3.43 8.54 5.36
CA LEU A 234 2.76 7.61 4.44
C LEU A 234 3.43 6.21 4.40
N PRO A 235 2.83 5.18 5.03
CA PRO A 235 3.31 3.80 4.96
C PRO A 235 3.04 3.16 3.58
N TYR A 236 3.90 2.23 3.14
CA TYR A 236 3.66 1.47 1.90
C TYR A 236 2.39 0.63 1.93
N ASP A 237 1.93 0.27 3.13
CA ASP A 237 0.62 -0.35 3.40
C ASP A 237 -0.57 0.40 2.76
N ARG A 238 -0.45 1.71 2.57
CA ARG A 238 -1.51 2.52 1.96
C ARG A 238 -1.26 2.81 0.48
N MET A 239 -0.07 2.48 -0.01
CA MET A 239 0.33 2.72 -1.40
C MET A 239 -0.25 1.66 -2.32
N SER A 240 -0.74 2.07 -3.48
CA SER A 240 -1.18 1.16 -4.54
C SER A 240 0.00 0.54 -5.32
N GLY A 241 -0.27 -0.51 -6.10
CA GLY A 241 0.67 -1.06 -7.09
C GLY A 241 1.86 -1.83 -6.51
N GLN A 242 1.74 -2.36 -5.29
CA GLN A 242 2.79 -3.10 -4.59
C GLN A 242 2.85 -4.59 -4.92
N TRP A 243 1.83 -5.14 -5.62
CA TRP A 243 1.76 -6.53 -6.09
C TRP A 243 0.71 -6.65 -7.21
N LYS A 244 0.63 -7.76 -7.94
CA LYS A 244 -0.19 -7.85 -9.17
C LYS A 244 -1.71 -7.90 -8.96
N GLY A 245 -2.17 -8.51 -7.87
CA GLY A 245 -3.59 -8.81 -7.65
C GLY A 245 -3.99 -10.27 -7.83
N ILE A 246 -5.31 -10.49 -7.89
CA ILE A 246 -5.92 -11.80 -8.16
C ILE A 246 -6.52 -11.80 -9.57
N HIS A 247 -6.18 -12.79 -10.38
CA HIS A 247 -6.68 -12.95 -11.75
C HIS A 247 -7.37 -14.31 -11.93
N PHE A 248 -8.68 -14.27 -12.19
CA PHE A 248 -9.50 -15.42 -12.55
C PHE A 248 -9.58 -15.60 -14.07
N TYR A 249 -8.91 -16.64 -14.57
CA TYR A 249 -8.88 -16.98 -15.99
C TYR A 249 -10.17 -17.68 -16.46
N GLU A 250 -10.33 -17.84 -17.78
CA GLU A 250 -11.53 -18.39 -18.43
C GLU A 250 -12.05 -19.71 -17.80
N SER A 251 -11.14 -20.60 -17.38
CA SER A 251 -11.50 -21.91 -16.85
C SER A 251 -11.98 -21.91 -15.39
N SER A 252 -11.86 -20.78 -14.70
CA SER A 252 -12.12 -20.67 -13.26
C SER A 252 -13.57 -20.26 -12.99
N TYR A 253 -14.25 -21.03 -12.12
CA TYR A 253 -15.65 -20.85 -11.74
C TYR A 253 -15.86 -21.13 -10.26
N ASN A 254 -17.00 -20.68 -9.73
CA ASN A 254 -17.44 -20.90 -8.36
C ASN A 254 -16.42 -20.45 -7.30
N ASN A 255 -15.65 -19.40 -7.62
CA ASN A 255 -14.71 -18.81 -6.67
C ASN A 255 -15.45 -18.03 -5.59
N SER A 256 -14.87 -17.98 -4.38
CA SER A 256 -15.44 -17.27 -3.25
C SER A 256 -14.38 -16.44 -2.53
N ILE A 257 -14.71 -15.16 -2.28
CA ILE A 257 -13.92 -14.27 -1.45
C ILE A 257 -14.83 -13.76 -0.34
N LYS A 258 -14.59 -14.21 0.89
CA LYS A 258 -15.40 -13.84 2.05
C LYS A 258 -14.55 -13.28 3.19
N TYR A 259 -14.97 -12.14 3.77
CA TYR A 259 -14.22 -11.45 4.84
C TYR A 259 -12.73 -11.31 4.52
N CYS A 260 -12.44 -10.79 3.33
CA CYS A 260 -11.08 -10.56 2.87
C CYS A 260 -10.83 -9.06 2.72
N ASP A 261 -9.65 -8.62 3.14
CA ASP A 261 -9.07 -7.32 2.84
C ASP A 261 -7.98 -7.49 1.77
N ILE A 262 -8.20 -6.88 0.61
CA ILE A 262 -7.30 -6.91 -0.55
C ILE A 262 -6.88 -5.47 -0.83
N HIS A 263 -5.61 -5.15 -0.59
CA HIS A 263 -5.14 -3.79 -0.83
C HIS A 263 -3.72 -3.69 -1.34
N SER A 264 -3.36 -2.48 -1.74
CA SER A 264 -2.06 -2.15 -2.32
C SER A 264 -1.75 -2.88 -3.62
N ALA A 265 -2.74 -3.44 -4.31
CA ALA A 265 -2.53 -4.19 -5.54
C ALA A 265 -2.37 -3.26 -6.75
N PHE A 266 -1.90 -3.81 -7.87
CA PHE A 266 -2.05 -3.20 -9.18
C PHE A 266 -3.54 -3.26 -9.54
N ASN A 267 -4.06 -4.41 -9.97
CA ASN A 267 -5.51 -4.64 -9.97
C ASN A 267 -5.88 -5.37 -8.68
N GLY A 268 -7.02 -5.08 -8.07
CA GLY A 268 -7.51 -5.87 -6.94
C GLY A 268 -7.91 -7.27 -7.41
N VAL A 269 -8.96 -7.33 -8.23
CA VAL A 269 -9.51 -8.56 -8.79
C VAL A 269 -9.84 -8.37 -10.27
N VAL A 270 -9.42 -9.33 -11.11
CA VAL A 270 -9.73 -9.38 -12.55
C VAL A 270 -10.41 -10.71 -12.88
N CYS A 271 -11.56 -10.66 -13.56
CA CYS A 271 -12.28 -11.80 -14.11
C CYS A 271 -12.31 -11.72 -15.63
N ASP A 272 -11.69 -12.71 -16.28
CA ASP A 272 -11.76 -12.87 -17.74
C ASP A 272 -13.14 -13.35 -18.21
N SER A 273 -13.40 -13.20 -19.51
CA SER A 273 -14.57 -13.76 -20.18
C SER A 273 -14.75 -15.24 -19.88
N SER A 274 -15.99 -15.66 -19.67
CA SER A 274 -16.35 -17.04 -19.30
C SER A 274 -17.81 -17.31 -19.64
N ASP A 275 -18.26 -18.55 -19.41
CA ASP A 275 -19.66 -18.94 -19.51
C ASP A 275 -20.51 -18.17 -18.48
N VAL A 276 -21.31 -17.21 -18.95
CA VAL A 276 -22.10 -16.30 -18.10
C VAL A 276 -23.30 -16.97 -17.42
N ASP A 277 -23.62 -18.20 -17.78
CA ASP A 277 -24.68 -18.97 -17.11
C ASP A 277 -24.14 -19.68 -15.84
N LYS A 278 -22.82 -19.62 -15.60
CA LYS A 278 -22.15 -20.13 -14.40
C LYS A 278 -21.54 -18.99 -13.61
N ILE A 279 -21.72 -19.01 -12.29
CA ILE A 279 -21.08 -18.02 -11.41
C ILE A 279 -19.57 -18.18 -11.51
N LYS A 280 -18.88 -17.08 -11.83
CA LYS A 280 -17.43 -17.00 -11.84
C LYS A 280 -16.89 -16.67 -10.44
N LEU A 281 -17.47 -15.66 -9.79
CA LEU A 281 -16.96 -15.14 -8.52
C LEU A 281 -18.08 -14.58 -7.65
N ASN A 282 -18.08 -15.01 -6.37
CA ASN A 282 -18.82 -14.36 -5.29
C ASN A 282 -17.85 -13.61 -4.38
N ILE A 283 -18.12 -12.33 -4.14
CA ILE A 283 -17.41 -11.48 -3.17
C ILE A 283 -18.42 -11.08 -2.10
N GLU A 284 -18.15 -11.46 -0.85
CA GLU A 284 -19.08 -11.23 0.26
C GLU A 284 -18.32 -10.65 1.45
N GLU A 285 -18.91 -9.62 2.08
CA GLU A 285 -18.35 -8.99 3.27
C GLU A 285 -16.84 -8.70 3.15
N SER A 286 -16.37 -8.21 2.00
CA SER A 286 -14.95 -8.03 1.71
C SER A 286 -14.61 -6.59 1.33
N THR A 287 -13.32 -6.25 1.42
CA THR A 287 -12.80 -4.91 1.12
C THR A 287 -11.73 -5.05 0.04
N ILE A 288 -11.87 -4.29 -1.05
CA ILE A 288 -10.86 -4.16 -2.10
C ILE A 288 -10.52 -2.67 -2.22
N HIS A 289 -9.28 -2.28 -1.92
CA HIS A 289 -8.94 -0.87 -1.94
C HIS A 289 -7.49 -0.53 -2.30
N ASN A 290 -7.24 0.76 -2.56
CA ASN A 290 -5.92 1.31 -2.86
C ASN A 290 -5.23 0.55 -4.01
N CYS A 291 -5.91 0.44 -5.16
CA CYS A 291 -5.40 -0.27 -6.35
C CYS A 291 -4.88 0.71 -7.41
N GLN A 292 -3.76 0.41 -8.08
CA GLN A 292 -3.21 1.26 -9.15
C GLN A 292 -3.92 1.03 -10.50
N GLY A 293 -4.73 -0.01 -10.59
CA GLY A 293 -5.56 -0.38 -11.72
C GLY A 293 -7.01 -0.37 -11.30
N TYR A 294 -7.72 -1.45 -11.59
CA TYR A 294 -9.13 -1.63 -11.23
C TYR A 294 -9.27 -2.25 -9.85
N GLY A 295 -10.35 -1.93 -9.12
CA GLY A 295 -10.70 -2.66 -7.89
C GLY A 295 -11.25 -4.03 -8.23
N LEU A 296 -12.36 -4.05 -8.97
CA LEU A 296 -12.96 -5.24 -9.56
C LEU A 296 -13.19 -5.00 -11.05
N LYS A 297 -12.53 -5.80 -11.90
CA LYS A 297 -12.75 -5.81 -13.34
C LYS A 297 -13.40 -7.13 -13.75
N SER A 298 -14.55 -7.07 -14.40
CA SER A 298 -15.26 -8.22 -14.96
C SER A 298 -15.49 -8.03 -16.46
N ILE A 299 -15.03 -8.98 -17.26
CA ILE A 299 -15.30 -9.04 -18.70
C ILE A 299 -16.18 -10.25 -18.95
N ASN A 300 -17.37 -10.05 -19.54
CA ASN A 300 -18.29 -11.08 -20.00
C ASN A 300 -18.33 -12.34 -19.10
N SER A 301 -18.63 -12.13 -17.82
CA SER A 301 -18.69 -13.19 -16.81
C SER A 301 -19.88 -12.98 -15.87
N ASN A 302 -20.11 -13.91 -14.94
CA ASN A 302 -21.18 -13.82 -13.96
C ASN A 302 -20.60 -13.59 -12.55
N ILE A 303 -20.82 -12.42 -11.98
CA ILE A 303 -20.27 -12.04 -10.67
C ILE A 303 -21.36 -11.62 -9.68
N VAL A 304 -21.08 -11.84 -8.40
CA VAL A 304 -21.90 -11.35 -7.29
C VAL A 304 -21.00 -10.62 -6.29
N ALA A 305 -21.40 -9.42 -5.87
CA ALA A 305 -20.75 -8.69 -4.79
C ALA A 305 -21.80 -8.23 -3.76
N LEU A 306 -21.67 -8.71 -2.52
CA LEU A 306 -22.58 -8.42 -1.40
C LEU A 306 -21.81 -7.80 -0.23
N ASN A 307 -22.40 -6.81 0.45
CA ASN A 307 -21.85 -6.24 1.69
C ASN A 307 -20.38 -5.82 1.60
N SER A 308 -19.93 -5.38 0.42
CA SER A 308 -18.50 -5.22 0.15
C SER A 308 -18.15 -3.78 -0.14
N GLN A 309 -16.92 -3.42 0.23
CA GLN A 309 -16.33 -2.11 -0.04
C GLN A 309 -15.33 -2.24 -1.19
N ILE A 310 -15.51 -1.46 -2.26
CA ILE A 310 -14.57 -1.40 -3.39
C ILE A 310 -14.22 0.06 -3.64
N THR A 311 -13.03 0.48 -3.25
CA THR A 311 -12.73 1.93 -3.08
C THR A 311 -11.31 2.32 -3.49
N ASN A 312 -11.12 3.60 -3.83
CA ASN A 312 -9.81 4.22 -4.02
C ASN A 312 -8.91 3.47 -5.03
N THR A 313 -9.30 3.52 -6.30
CA THR A 313 -8.52 2.91 -7.37
C THR A 313 -8.14 3.94 -8.42
N LEU A 314 -6.99 3.80 -9.07
CA LEU A 314 -6.63 4.71 -10.15
C LEU A 314 -7.56 4.54 -11.37
N ASN A 315 -7.85 3.32 -11.81
CA ASN A 315 -8.91 3.11 -12.79
C ASN A 315 -10.28 3.08 -12.09
N ASN A 316 -11.28 2.44 -12.67
CA ASN A 316 -12.59 2.35 -12.03
C ASN A 316 -12.58 1.41 -10.82
N CYS A 317 -13.30 1.76 -9.75
CA CYS A 317 -13.41 0.88 -8.57
C CYS A 317 -14.10 -0.41 -8.99
N ILE A 318 -15.22 -0.31 -9.71
CA ILE A 318 -15.85 -1.42 -10.43
C ILE A 318 -15.87 -1.12 -11.93
N TYR A 319 -15.45 -2.10 -12.73
CA TYR A 319 -15.57 -2.11 -14.18
C TYR A 319 -16.23 -3.40 -14.64
N ILE A 320 -17.37 -3.30 -15.33
CA ILE A 320 -18.12 -4.42 -15.90
C ILE A 320 -18.24 -4.21 -17.41
N ASP A 321 -17.86 -5.18 -18.21
CA ASP A 321 -18.12 -5.18 -19.66
C ASP A 321 -18.87 -6.46 -20.06
N GLY A 322 -20.19 -6.34 -20.18
CA GLY A 322 -21.09 -7.44 -20.48
C GLY A 322 -21.26 -8.49 -19.37
N GLY A 323 -21.98 -9.57 -19.69
CA GLY A 323 -22.24 -10.68 -18.78
C GLY A 323 -23.37 -10.44 -17.78
N ASN A 324 -23.23 -11.01 -16.59
CA ASN A 324 -24.19 -10.94 -15.49
C ASN A 324 -23.52 -10.36 -14.23
N ALA A 325 -24.20 -9.46 -13.53
CA ALA A 325 -23.70 -8.90 -12.28
C ALA A 325 -24.82 -8.60 -11.28
N LEU A 326 -24.62 -9.03 -10.03
CA LEU A 326 -25.43 -8.62 -8.88
C LEU A 326 -24.55 -7.90 -7.87
N ILE A 327 -24.83 -6.62 -7.64
CA ILE A 327 -24.15 -5.80 -6.64
C ILE A 327 -25.20 -5.36 -5.61
N ASN A 328 -25.02 -5.68 -4.34
CA ASN A 328 -26.00 -5.34 -3.31
C ASN A 328 -25.35 -4.97 -1.99
N ALA A 329 -25.84 -3.90 -1.37
CA ALA A 329 -25.30 -3.41 -0.10
C ALA A 329 -23.79 -3.14 -0.17
N CYS A 330 -23.32 -2.54 -1.27
CA CYS A 330 -21.89 -2.25 -1.47
C CYS A 330 -21.58 -0.76 -1.33
N THR A 331 -20.41 -0.43 -0.80
CA THR A 331 -19.86 0.93 -0.78
C THR A 331 -18.79 1.04 -1.85
N ILE A 332 -19.08 1.79 -2.91
CA ILE A 332 -18.22 1.94 -4.08
C ILE A 332 -17.84 3.42 -4.19
N ALA A 333 -16.62 3.75 -3.79
CA ALA A 333 -16.22 5.14 -3.60
C ALA A 333 -14.85 5.47 -4.20
N GLN A 334 -14.80 6.58 -4.94
CA GLN A 334 -13.61 7.03 -5.67
C GLN A 334 -13.01 8.28 -5.02
N PHE A 335 -12.15 8.06 -4.02
CA PHE A 335 -11.34 9.10 -3.38
C PHE A 335 -9.84 8.89 -3.59
N TYR A 336 -9.45 8.25 -4.70
CA TYR A 336 -8.06 7.98 -5.01
C TYR A 336 -7.24 9.29 -5.11
N PRO A 337 -6.14 9.43 -4.34
CA PRO A 337 -5.49 10.72 -4.13
C PRO A 337 -4.27 10.98 -5.04
N PHE A 338 -3.70 9.95 -5.67
CA PHE A 338 -2.39 10.08 -6.32
C PHE A 338 -2.43 10.68 -7.73
N ASP A 339 -3.53 10.48 -8.43
CA ASP A 339 -3.68 10.91 -9.81
C ASP A 339 -5.07 11.54 -9.99
N SER A 340 -5.10 12.66 -10.70
CA SER A 340 -6.34 13.32 -11.08
C SER A 340 -7.02 12.62 -12.25
N ASN A 341 -6.28 11.86 -13.06
CA ASN A 341 -6.79 11.04 -14.16
C ASN A 341 -7.37 9.70 -13.68
N ARG A 342 -8.09 9.74 -12.55
CA ARG A 342 -8.75 8.57 -11.99
C ARG A 342 -10.04 8.24 -12.73
N GLY A 343 -10.38 6.96 -12.80
CA GLY A 343 -11.65 6.48 -13.34
C GLY A 343 -12.86 6.84 -12.46
N ALA A 344 -14.05 6.42 -12.87
CA ALA A 344 -15.28 6.55 -12.09
C ALA A 344 -15.33 5.53 -10.94
N ALA A 345 -16.19 5.75 -9.94
CA ALA A 345 -16.45 4.72 -8.94
C ALA A 345 -17.07 3.46 -9.60
N PHE A 346 -18.00 3.64 -10.54
CA PHE A 346 -18.65 2.53 -11.22
C PHE A 346 -18.70 2.74 -12.73
N CYS A 347 -18.17 1.80 -13.50
CA CYS A 347 -18.19 1.80 -14.96
C CYS A 347 -18.81 0.50 -15.48
N PHE A 348 -19.77 0.60 -16.41
CA PHE A 348 -20.40 -0.56 -17.05
C PHE A 348 -20.61 -0.35 -18.55
N LEU A 349 -20.16 -1.30 -19.35
CA LEU A 349 -20.18 -1.24 -20.81
C LEU A 349 -20.88 -2.46 -21.40
N SER A 350 -21.25 -2.36 -22.67
CA SER A 350 -21.78 -3.48 -23.45
C SER A 350 -20.96 -3.79 -24.71
N ASN A 351 -19.63 -3.73 -24.67
CA ASN A 351 -18.84 -4.27 -25.80
C ASN A 351 -19.10 -5.78 -25.94
N HIS A 352 -19.33 -6.44 -24.81
CA HIS A 352 -20.00 -7.73 -24.71
C HIS A 352 -21.46 -7.51 -24.24
N SER A 353 -22.41 -8.35 -24.68
CA SER A 353 -23.82 -8.18 -24.28
C SER A 353 -23.95 -8.21 -22.76
N LEU A 354 -24.47 -7.13 -22.17
CA LEU A 354 -24.80 -7.07 -20.75
C LEU A 354 -26.18 -7.69 -20.57
N LYS A 355 -26.17 -9.00 -20.27
CA LYS A 355 -27.38 -9.82 -20.14
C LYS A 355 -28.23 -9.37 -18.96
N SER A 356 -27.61 -9.10 -17.82
CA SER A 356 -28.28 -8.59 -16.62
C SER A 356 -27.29 -7.94 -15.65
N MET A 357 -27.52 -6.69 -15.27
CA MET A 357 -26.85 -6.06 -14.13
C MET A 357 -27.87 -5.50 -13.16
N SER A 358 -27.76 -5.84 -11.89
CA SER A 358 -28.62 -5.29 -10.84
C SER A 358 -27.78 -4.73 -9.71
N VAL A 359 -27.98 -3.45 -9.40
CA VAL A 359 -27.35 -2.77 -8.28
C VAL A 359 -28.43 -2.35 -7.28
N TYR A 360 -28.30 -2.82 -6.04
CA TYR A 360 -29.27 -2.57 -4.97
C TYR A 360 -28.58 -2.02 -3.73
N ASN A 361 -29.28 -1.18 -2.97
CA ASN A 361 -28.86 -0.78 -1.61
C ASN A 361 -27.40 -0.32 -1.53
N SER A 362 -26.84 0.27 -2.60
CA SER A 362 -25.41 0.55 -2.70
C SER A 362 -25.13 2.04 -2.75
N ILE A 363 -23.96 2.44 -2.26
CA ILE A 363 -23.44 3.81 -2.38
C ILE A 363 -22.45 3.82 -3.54
N ILE A 364 -22.65 4.73 -4.51
CA ILE A 364 -21.72 5.02 -5.61
C ILE A 364 -21.35 6.50 -5.50
N THR A 365 -20.13 6.79 -5.03
CA THR A 365 -19.75 8.16 -4.67
C THR A 365 -18.27 8.45 -4.91
N GLY A 366 -17.83 9.70 -4.72
CA GLY A 366 -16.44 10.08 -4.99
C GLY A 366 -16.22 11.58 -5.12
N TYR A 367 -15.02 11.98 -5.56
CA TYR A 367 -14.67 13.39 -5.71
C TYR A 367 -15.36 14.10 -6.88
N ALA A 368 -15.50 13.43 -8.02
CA ALA A 368 -16.08 14.05 -9.21
C ALA A 368 -17.62 14.03 -9.18
N ASP A 369 -18.22 14.96 -9.91
CA ASP A 369 -19.67 15.15 -10.02
C ASP A 369 -20.39 13.97 -10.66
N ASP A 370 -19.67 13.19 -11.47
CA ASP A 370 -20.15 11.97 -12.10
C ASP A 370 -19.26 10.78 -11.70
N GLN A 371 -19.85 9.82 -10.99
CA GLN A 371 -19.21 8.60 -10.51
C GLN A 371 -19.80 7.34 -11.15
N LEU A 372 -20.74 7.49 -12.07
CA LEU A 372 -21.43 6.39 -12.71
C LEU A 372 -21.35 6.54 -14.23
N TYR A 373 -20.52 5.73 -14.87
CA TYR A 373 -20.38 5.74 -16.32
C TYR A 373 -20.99 4.48 -16.94
N GLY A 374 -21.97 4.68 -17.84
CA GLY A 374 -22.62 3.63 -18.61
C GLY A 374 -22.49 3.85 -20.12
N PHE A 375 -22.13 2.82 -20.88
CA PHE A 375 -22.08 2.92 -22.34
C PHE A 375 -22.64 1.68 -23.05
N LYS A 376 -23.56 1.92 -23.98
CA LYS A 376 -24.15 0.89 -24.85
C LYS A 376 -23.47 0.86 -26.21
N SER A 377 -22.90 -0.29 -26.57
CA SER A 377 -22.38 -0.56 -27.90
C SER A 377 -23.49 -1.01 -28.86
N GLU A 378 -23.35 -0.68 -30.14
CA GLU A 378 -24.34 -0.99 -31.18
C GLU A 378 -24.57 -2.50 -31.32
N GLY A 379 -25.84 -2.90 -31.46
CA GLY A 379 -26.23 -4.31 -31.65
C GLY A 379 -26.03 -5.22 -30.42
N LYS A 380 -25.76 -4.66 -29.23
CA LYS A 380 -25.56 -5.41 -27.99
C LYS A 380 -26.68 -5.17 -26.98
N ASP A 381 -26.95 -6.20 -26.18
CA ASP A 381 -27.88 -6.08 -25.05
C ASP A 381 -27.26 -5.19 -23.96
N PHE A 382 -28.11 -4.40 -23.31
CA PHE A 382 -27.69 -3.50 -22.24
C PHE A 382 -28.73 -3.44 -21.13
N ASN A 383 -28.92 -4.58 -20.47
CA ASN A 383 -29.95 -4.75 -19.46
C ASN A 383 -29.39 -4.47 -18.07
N TYR A 384 -29.73 -3.31 -17.51
CA TYR A 384 -29.28 -2.91 -16.18
C TYR A 384 -30.40 -2.30 -15.34
N LYS A 385 -30.22 -2.30 -14.02
CA LYS A 385 -31.06 -1.56 -13.07
C LYS A 385 -30.28 -1.13 -11.84
N PHE A 386 -30.64 0.04 -11.33
CA PHE A 386 -30.21 0.57 -10.05
C PHE A 386 -31.46 0.77 -9.19
N SER A 387 -31.46 0.24 -7.97
CA SER A 387 -32.59 0.40 -7.05
C SER A 387 -32.13 0.72 -5.63
N ASN A 388 -32.87 1.58 -4.92
CA ASN A 388 -32.67 1.86 -3.50
C ASN A 388 -31.22 2.21 -3.14
N SER A 389 -30.56 2.96 -4.02
CA SER A 389 -29.13 3.25 -3.96
C SER A 389 -28.89 4.76 -3.88
N ILE A 390 -27.73 5.15 -3.35
CA ILE A 390 -27.27 6.54 -3.37
C ILE A 390 -26.18 6.66 -4.43
N ILE A 391 -26.34 7.59 -5.38
CA ILE A 391 -25.46 7.70 -6.54
C ILE A 391 -25.08 9.17 -6.76
N ARG A 392 -23.78 9.44 -6.80
CA ARG A 392 -23.23 10.72 -7.26
C ARG A 392 -23.09 10.71 -8.77
N THR A 393 -24.11 11.22 -9.44
CA THR A 393 -24.15 11.38 -10.91
C THR A 393 -25.16 12.48 -11.24
N PRO A 394 -25.01 13.20 -12.37
CA PRO A 394 -26.09 14.02 -12.88
C PRO A 394 -27.40 13.23 -12.96
N VAL A 395 -28.51 13.86 -12.55
CA VAL A 395 -29.83 13.23 -12.57
C VAL A 395 -30.15 12.79 -14.00
N VAL A 396 -30.49 11.51 -14.15
CA VAL A 396 -30.86 10.94 -15.46
C VAL A 396 -32.27 11.40 -15.82
N VAL A 397 -32.39 12.26 -16.82
CA VAL A 397 -33.67 12.83 -17.30
C VAL A 397 -34.16 12.25 -18.64
N THR A 398 -33.43 11.26 -19.18
CA THR A 398 -33.77 10.56 -20.43
C THR A 398 -34.74 9.41 -20.17
N SER A 399 -35.09 8.66 -21.22
CA SER A 399 -35.83 7.39 -21.09
C SER A 399 -35.15 6.38 -20.16
N ASP A 400 -33.83 6.49 -19.98
CA ASP A 400 -33.05 5.59 -19.12
C ASP A 400 -33.36 5.78 -17.63
N SER A 401 -34.02 6.88 -17.25
CA SER A 401 -34.53 7.08 -15.88
C SER A 401 -35.39 5.92 -15.38
N ALA A 402 -36.04 5.16 -16.27
CA ALA A 402 -36.82 3.97 -15.93
C ALA A 402 -35.98 2.83 -15.30
N TYR A 403 -34.66 2.83 -15.52
CA TYR A 403 -33.72 1.86 -14.94
C TYR A 403 -33.26 2.23 -13.53
N PHE A 404 -33.59 3.44 -13.05
CA PHE A 404 -33.21 3.97 -11.74
C PHE A 404 -34.45 4.11 -10.85
N LYS A 405 -34.62 3.20 -9.88
CA LYS A 405 -35.79 3.17 -9.00
C LYS A 405 -35.41 3.51 -7.56
N ASN A 406 -36.09 4.47 -6.94
CA ASN A 406 -35.79 4.87 -5.56
C ASN A 406 -34.30 5.24 -5.35
N VAL A 407 -33.68 5.88 -6.35
CA VAL A 407 -32.29 6.32 -6.28
C VAL A 407 -32.25 7.73 -5.69
N ILE A 408 -31.37 7.94 -4.70
CA ILE A 408 -31.04 9.26 -4.17
C ILE A 408 -29.83 9.77 -4.93
N TYR A 409 -30.00 10.84 -5.71
CA TYR A 409 -28.91 11.48 -6.43
C TYR A 409 -28.19 12.48 -5.52
N GLU A 410 -26.88 12.33 -5.37
CA GLU A 410 -26.08 13.27 -4.57
C GLU A 410 -25.90 14.60 -5.30
N SER A 411 -25.94 15.71 -4.55
CA SER A 411 -25.61 17.03 -5.06
C SER A 411 -24.13 17.35 -4.83
N THR A 412 -23.48 17.99 -5.80
CA THR A 412 -22.12 18.53 -5.64
C THR A 412 -22.12 19.93 -5.03
N VAL A 413 -23.29 20.56 -4.94
CA VAL A 413 -23.49 21.88 -4.31
C VAL A 413 -23.79 21.71 -2.82
N ASN A 414 -24.71 20.82 -2.46
CA ASN A 414 -24.99 20.48 -1.06
C ASN A 414 -24.31 19.16 -0.69
N THR A 415 -23.10 19.28 -0.11
CA THR A 415 -22.26 18.13 0.21
C THR A 415 -22.27 17.75 1.68
N GLU A 416 -23.07 18.41 2.54
CA GLU A 416 -22.98 18.26 4.00
C GLU A 416 -23.18 16.82 4.52
N THR A 417 -23.97 16.02 3.79
CA THR A 417 -24.39 14.66 4.17
C THR A 417 -23.98 13.59 3.16
N VAL A 418 -23.25 13.98 2.10
CA VAL A 418 -22.93 13.12 0.94
C VAL A 418 -21.45 13.17 0.54
N GLY A 419 -21.02 12.32 -0.38
CA GLY A 419 -19.62 12.24 -0.80
C GLY A 419 -18.72 11.82 0.34
N LYS A 420 -17.68 12.62 0.61
CA LYS A 420 -16.78 12.36 1.74
C LYS A 420 -17.49 12.37 3.10
N ASN A 421 -18.59 13.12 3.23
CA ASN A 421 -19.31 13.27 4.49
C ASN A 421 -20.24 12.09 4.80
N HIS A 422 -20.40 11.13 3.87
CA HIS A 422 -20.98 9.84 4.22
C HIS A 422 -20.16 9.10 5.28
N PHE A 423 -18.86 9.38 5.37
CA PHE A 423 -17.90 8.48 6.01
C PHE A 423 -17.23 9.09 7.23
N LEU A 424 -16.84 8.26 8.19
CA LEU A 424 -16.14 8.71 9.42
C LEU A 424 -14.81 9.38 9.12
N LYS A 425 -14.08 8.94 8.08
CA LYS A 425 -12.80 9.54 7.72
C LYS A 425 -12.47 9.40 6.25
N ILE A 426 -12.19 10.52 5.61
CA ILE A 426 -11.60 10.60 4.26
C ILE A 426 -10.41 11.55 4.35
N ASP A 427 -9.25 11.02 4.74
CA ASP A 427 -7.99 11.76 4.82
C ASP A 427 -7.12 11.40 3.61
N ALA A 428 -7.24 12.21 2.55
CA ALA A 428 -6.51 11.99 1.30
C ALA A 428 -5.01 12.28 1.43
N ASP A 429 -4.62 13.20 2.31
CA ASP A 429 -3.23 13.60 2.50
C ASP A 429 -2.41 12.44 3.10
N ASN A 430 -2.99 11.74 4.08
CA ASN A 430 -2.37 10.56 4.71
C ASN A 430 -2.90 9.22 4.19
N GLN A 431 -3.82 9.27 3.22
CA GLN A 431 -4.45 8.13 2.57
C GLN A 431 -5.09 7.17 3.57
N HIS A 432 -5.69 7.75 4.59
CA HIS A 432 -6.29 7.06 5.71
C HIS A 432 -7.79 7.22 5.62
N TYR A 433 -8.47 6.12 5.31
CA TYR A 433 -9.89 6.12 5.04
C TYR A 433 -10.60 5.21 6.03
N ASP A 434 -11.77 5.66 6.46
CA ASP A 434 -12.71 4.89 7.26
C ASP A 434 -14.09 5.11 6.64
N PHE A 435 -14.55 4.11 5.90
CA PHE A 435 -15.79 4.13 5.11
C PHE A 435 -17.02 3.66 5.91
N HIS A 436 -16.91 3.48 7.23
CA HIS A 436 -18.10 3.40 8.08
C HIS A 436 -18.89 4.69 7.97
N LEU A 437 -20.22 4.58 8.13
CA LEU A 437 -21.10 5.72 7.98
C LEU A 437 -20.88 6.73 9.12
N SER A 438 -20.90 8.01 8.78
CA SER A 438 -20.99 9.10 9.74
C SER A 438 -22.44 9.33 10.17
N ASP A 439 -22.64 10.01 11.29
CA ASP A 439 -23.96 10.43 11.81
C ASP A 439 -24.73 11.35 10.84
N LYS A 440 -24.03 11.97 9.89
CA LYS A 440 -24.60 12.85 8.86
C LYS A 440 -24.95 12.12 7.57
N SER A 441 -24.58 10.85 7.44
CA SER A 441 -24.69 10.15 6.17
C SER A 441 -26.14 10.09 5.69
N ALA A 442 -26.38 10.51 4.44
CA ALA A 442 -27.69 10.36 3.82
C ALA A 442 -28.08 8.88 3.55
N ALA A 443 -27.17 7.93 3.79
CA ALA A 443 -27.39 6.49 3.62
C ALA A 443 -28.19 5.84 4.74
N ILE A 444 -28.30 6.51 5.90
CA ILE A 444 -28.93 5.95 7.10
C ILE A 444 -30.43 5.73 6.89
N ASP A 445 -30.92 4.53 7.21
CA ASP A 445 -32.31 4.08 7.08
C ASP A 445 -32.91 4.29 5.67
N LYS A 446 -32.14 4.06 4.60
CA LYS A 446 -32.60 4.25 3.20
C LYS A 446 -32.64 3.01 2.32
N ALA A 447 -32.11 1.87 2.77
CA ALA A 447 -32.11 0.66 1.97
C ALA A 447 -33.50 0.00 1.94
N ASP A 448 -33.75 -0.78 0.89
CA ASP A 448 -34.90 -1.67 0.85
C ASP A 448 -34.65 -2.91 1.71
N LYS A 449 -35.47 -3.07 2.75
CA LYS A 449 -35.37 -4.17 3.70
C LYS A 449 -35.56 -5.56 3.08
N ILE A 450 -36.33 -5.67 1.99
CA ILE A 450 -36.62 -6.96 1.36
C ILE A 450 -35.38 -7.49 0.63
N THR A 451 -34.66 -6.60 -0.05
CA THR A 451 -33.47 -6.95 -0.82
C THR A 451 -32.17 -6.84 -0.04
N ALA A 452 -32.13 -6.09 1.07
CA ALA A 452 -30.93 -5.95 1.89
C ALA A 452 -30.49 -7.30 2.52
N PRO A 453 -29.18 -7.60 2.56
CA PRO A 453 -28.66 -8.72 3.34
C PRO A 453 -28.97 -8.59 4.84
N THR A 454 -28.93 -9.70 5.59
CA THR A 454 -29.25 -9.69 7.02
C THR A 454 -28.15 -9.11 7.91
N LEU A 455 -26.90 -9.21 7.46
CA LEU A 455 -25.71 -8.68 8.13
C LEU A 455 -25.04 -7.62 7.25
N ASP A 456 -24.25 -6.76 7.87
CA ASP A 456 -23.33 -5.83 7.18
C ASP A 456 -21.92 -6.43 7.03
N ARG A 457 -20.99 -5.64 6.46
CA ARG A 457 -19.58 -5.99 6.27
C ARG A 457 -18.84 -6.41 7.53
N ASN A 458 -19.26 -5.95 8.71
CA ASN A 458 -18.65 -6.29 10.00
C ASN A 458 -19.37 -7.46 10.69
N GLY A 459 -20.42 -7.99 10.10
CA GLY A 459 -21.28 -9.00 10.73
C GLY A 459 -22.28 -8.41 11.73
N LYS A 460 -22.55 -7.11 11.70
CA LYS A 460 -23.61 -6.47 12.50
C LYS A 460 -24.97 -6.74 11.84
N ASN A 461 -25.98 -7.04 12.66
CA ASN A 461 -27.35 -7.23 12.16
C ASN A 461 -27.93 -5.92 11.61
N ARG A 462 -28.60 -6.00 10.47
CA ARG A 462 -29.40 -4.91 9.92
C ARG A 462 -30.80 -4.94 10.55
N ILE A 463 -31.06 -4.06 11.52
CA ILE A 463 -32.32 -4.02 12.29
C ILE A 463 -33.15 -2.80 11.84
N GLY A 464 -34.47 -2.95 11.70
CA GLY A 464 -35.32 -1.84 11.31
C GLY A 464 -35.35 -1.64 9.80
N ILE A 465 -35.11 -0.40 9.35
CA ILE A 465 -34.87 -0.06 7.94
C ILE A 465 -33.36 -0.05 7.76
N PRO A 466 -32.77 -0.91 6.91
CA PRO A 466 -31.33 -0.96 6.80
C PRO A 466 -30.70 0.28 6.18
N ASP A 467 -29.40 0.44 6.40
CA ASP A 467 -28.60 1.48 5.77
C ASP A 467 -28.17 1.08 4.36
N VAL A 468 -28.02 2.07 3.48
CA VAL A 468 -27.46 1.86 2.13
C VAL A 468 -25.94 1.71 2.25
N GLY A 469 -25.37 0.75 1.54
CA GLY A 469 -23.93 0.49 1.51
C GLY A 469 -23.50 -0.69 2.38
N ALA A 470 -22.18 -0.85 2.51
CA ALA A 470 -21.58 -2.02 3.13
C ALA A 470 -21.68 -2.07 4.67
N TYR A 471 -21.93 -0.94 5.32
CA TYR A 471 -21.86 -0.79 6.78
C TYR A 471 -23.17 -0.26 7.35
N GLU A 472 -23.54 -0.74 8.53
CA GLU A 472 -24.64 -0.19 9.34
C GLU A 472 -24.11 0.76 10.41
N TYR A 473 -24.72 1.95 10.52
CA TYR A 473 -24.40 3.00 11.49
C TYR A 473 -24.66 2.59 12.94
#